data_AF-A0A163GYF8-F1
#
_entry.id   AF-A0A163GYF8-F1
#
_cell.length_a   1.000
_cell.length_b   1.000
_cell.length_c   1.000
_cell.angle_alpha   90.00
_cell.angle_beta   90.00
_cell.angle_gamma   90.00
#
_symmetry.space_group_name_H-M   'P 1'
#
loop_
_entity.id
_entity.type
_entity.pdbx_description
1 polymer ?
#
loop_
_entity_poly.entity_id
_entity_poly.type
_entity_poly.pdbx_seq_one_letter_code
_entity_poly.pdbx_strand_id
1 'polypeptide(L)'
;MDSNAFTTPFQLTKTMKREIYPAIDPNNPELSATGKTVLITGATGGIVLVGRKKELLDEPASAVKAISPSTQVLALIADLTSDSDVEGLFKHAIDSLVAIDVLDYELNVKASYTVAHYYLKSSPGGSIIFLGTLGAPFTFPGLSSYSGSKLALMKLAEFLDAEKPKFRVFTVHPGIVGVTETNCGAVVDALTPFAKDKGIQTGGLSLYLAQKRAGYLRGGFISVNWDDEEMEAHQEEIKEQKLLKLGFLGAKLGSDGHPWSS
;
A
#
# COMPACT_ATOMS: atom_id res chain seq x y z
N MET A 1 27.07 4.43 -7.15
CA MET A 1 25.84 5.07 -6.62
C MET A 1 25.50 4.37 -5.31
N ASP A 2 25.12 5.11 -4.26
CA ASP A 2 24.73 4.49 -2.99
C ASP A 2 23.49 3.61 -3.18
N SER A 3 23.57 2.33 -2.84
CA SER A 3 22.46 1.37 -2.98
C SER A 3 21.29 1.66 -2.05
N ASN A 4 21.47 2.53 -1.05
CA ASN A 4 20.45 2.93 -0.09
C ASN A 4 19.91 4.35 -0.35
N ALA A 5 20.26 5.02 -1.45
CA ALA A 5 19.91 6.41 -1.70
C ALA A 5 18.39 6.72 -1.64
N PHE A 6 17.53 5.74 -1.92
CA PHE A 6 16.07 5.84 -1.85
C PHE A 6 15.47 5.27 -0.55
N THR A 7 16.28 4.94 0.46
CA THR A 7 15.83 4.37 1.74
C THR A 7 16.44 5.10 2.94
N THR A 8 17.72 5.49 2.88
CA THR A 8 18.42 6.26 3.92
C THR A 8 17.72 7.58 4.26
N PRO A 9 17.23 8.41 3.31
CA PRO A 9 16.56 9.67 3.63
C PRO A 9 15.21 9.52 4.36
N PHE A 10 14.69 8.30 4.47
CA PHE A 10 13.37 7.99 5.02
C PHE A 10 13.45 7.07 6.25
N GLN A 11 14.60 7.03 6.91
CA GLN A 11 14.77 6.32 8.18
C GLN A 11 14.22 7.17 9.34
N LEU A 12 13.31 6.58 10.12
CA LEU A 12 12.90 7.08 11.42
C LEU A 12 13.90 6.65 12.51
N THR A 13 14.36 5.40 12.42
CA THR A 13 15.30 4.78 13.35
C THR A 13 16.74 4.91 12.87
N LYS A 14 17.68 4.96 13.81
CA LYS A 14 19.12 4.97 13.53
C LYS A 14 19.58 3.70 12.80
N THR A 15 18.98 2.56 13.15
CA THR A 15 19.29 1.28 12.50
C THR A 15 18.32 1.02 11.34
N MET A 16 18.87 0.83 10.13
CA MET A 16 18.11 0.38 8.95
C MET A 16 18.06 -1.15 8.89
N LYS A 17 16.86 -1.71 8.69
CA LYS A 17 16.63 -3.14 8.47
C LYS A 17 16.47 -3.45 6.98
N ARG A 18 17.09 -4.55 6.55
CA ARG A 18 17.02 -5.15 5.18
C ARG A 18 16.77 -6.66 5.20
N GLU A 19 16.69 -7.24 6.40
CA GLU A 19 16.64 -8.67 6.66
C GLU A 19 15.66 -8.95 7.80
N ILE A 20 15.30 -10.22 7.97
CA ILE A 20 14.59 -10.67 9.17
C ILE A 20 15.52 -10.58 10.39
N TYR A 21 14.94 -10.15 11.52
CA TYR A 21 15.59 -10.00 12.81
C TYR A 21 14.59 -10.32 13.94
N PRO A 22 15.03 -10.53 15.19
CA PRO A 22 14.23 -11.21 16.23
C PRO A 22 12.82 -10.64 16.49
N ALA A 23 12.64 -9.32 16.41
CA ALA A 23 11.35 -8.68 16.66
C ALA A 23 10.28 -8.98 15.60
N ILE A 24 10.69 -9.37 14.38
CA ILE A 24 9.81 -9.69 13.24
C ILE A 24 10.01 -11.12 12.67
N ASP A 25 10.84 -11.95 13.29
CA ASP A 25 11.11 -13.30 12.81
C ASP A 25 9.84 -14.17 12.86
N PRO A 26 9.36 -14.73 11.74
CA PRO A 26 8.15 -15.58 11.75
C PRO A 26 8.30 -16.85 12.62
N ASN A 27 9.51 -17.22 13.01
CA ASN A 27 9.78 -18.32 13.95
C ASN A 27 9.75 -17.88 15.42
N ASN A 28 9.68 -16.58 15.71
CA ASN A 28 9.56 -16.07 17.08
C ASN A 28 8.19 -16.48 17.67
N PRO A 29 8.14 -17.27 18.76
CA PRO A 29 6.88 -17.76 19.32
C PRO A 29 5.97 -16.63 19.84
N GLU A 30 6.51 -15.46 20.21
CA GLU A 30 5.73 -14.28 20.62
C GLU A 30 4.90 -13.69 19.47
N LEU A 31 5.32 -13.93 18.22
CA LEU A 31 4.64 -13.45 17.03
C LEU A 31 3.54 -14.39 16.54
N SER A 32 3.35 -15.54 17.21
CA SER A 32 2.47 -16.63 16.77
C SER A 32 1.08 -16.16 16.32
N ALA A 33 0.64 -16.70 15.17
CA ALA A 33 -0.72 -16.56 14.66
C ALA A 33 -1.64 -17.73 15.06
N THR A 34 -1.18 -18.69 15.87
CA THR A 34 -1.99 -19.82 16.34
C THR A 34 -3.27 -19.34 17.02
N GLY A 35 -4.42 -19.85 16.57
CA GLY A 35 -5.74 -19.46 17.06
C GLY A 35 -6.25 -18.09 16.55
N LYS A 36 -5.53 -17.41 15.65
CA LYS A 36 -5.98 -16.20 14.96
C LYS A 36 -6.47 -16.54 13.56
N THR A 37 -7.55 -15.92 13.11
CA THR A 37 -7.99 -15.95 11.71
C THR A 37 -7.31 -14.82 10.94
N VAL A 38 -6.68 -15.14 9.81
CA VAL A 38 -5.94 -14.19 8.97
C VAL A 38 -6.55 -14.16 7.57
N LEU A 39 -6.74 -12.96 7.02
CA LEU A 39 -7.22 -12.71 5.65
C LEU A 39 -6.20 -11.81 4.93
N ILE A 40 -5.86 -12.15 3.69
CA ILE A 40 -4.90 -11.42 2.85
C ILE A 40 -5.52 -11.23 1.46
N THR A 41 -5.31 -10.06 0.83
CA THR A 41 -5.92 -9.67 -0.45
C THR A 41 -4.91 -9.03 -1.41
N GLY A 42 -5.10 -9.23 -2.72
CA GLY A 42 -4.38 -8.53 -3.82
C GLY A 42 -3.01 -9.11 -4.20
N ALA A 43 -2.94 -10.03 -5.17
CA ALA A 43 -1.73 -10.82 -5.46
C ALA A 43 -1.26 -10.94 -6.95
N THR A 44 -1.80 -10.16 -7.93
CA THR A 44 -1.57 -10.32 -9.40
C THR A 44 -1.72 -9.00 -10.24
N GLY A 45 -1.44 -8.92 -11.59
CA GLY A 45 -1.57 -7.68 -12.44
C GLY A 45 -1.52 -7.81 -14.01
N GLY A 46 -1.84 -6.72 -14.80
CA GLY A 46 -1.94 -6.68 -16.31
C GLY A 46 -2.39 -5.32 -16.99
N ILE A 47 -2.89 -5.20 -18.26
CA ILE A 47 -3.47 -3.96 -18.96
C ILE A 47 -4.64 -4.15 -20.04
N VAL A 48 -5.83 -3.49 -19.97
CA VAL A 48 -7.09 -3.72 -20.81
C VAL A 48 -7.39 -2.73 -21.97
N LEU A 49 -8.13 -3.16 -23.02
CA LEU A 49 -8.75 -2.36 -24.12
C LEU A 49 -10.27 -2.63 -24.27
N VAL A 50 -11.09 -1.64 -24.68
CA VAL A 50 -12.57 -1.75 -24.73
C VAL A 50 -13.21 -1.05 -25.95
N GLY A 51 -14.23 -1.65 -26.58
CA GLY A 51 -15.07 -0.99 -27.60
C GLY A 51 -16.24 -1.82 -28.15
N ARG A 52 -17.21 -1.17 -28.81
CA ARG A 52 -18.49 -1.80 -29.23
C ARG A 52 -18.43 -2.73 -30.45
N LYS A 53 -17.31 -2.77 -31.17
CA LYS A 53 -17.11 -3.60 -32.38
C LYS A 53 -15.75 -4.26 -32.32
N LYS A 54 -15.71 -5.59 -32.40
CA LYS A 54 -14.50 -6.38 -32.18
C LYS A 54 -13.42 -6.07 -33.21
N GLU A 55 -13.86 -5.87 -34.44
CA GLU A 55 -13.06 -5.73 -35.66
C GLU A 55 -12.20 -4.45 -35.63
N LEU A 56 -12.52 -3.51 -34.74
CA LEU A 56 -11.79 -2.26 -34.52
C LEU A 56 -10.83 -2.31 -33.31
N LEU A 57 -10.79 -3.42 -32.58
CA LEU A 57 -9.93 -3.62 -31.40
C LEU A 57 -8.73 -4.52 -31.70
N ASP A 58 -8.85 -5.41 -32.70
CA ASP A 58 -7.81 -6.38 -33.06
C ASP A 58 -6.54 -5.71 -33.62
N GLU A 59 -6.66 -4.63 -34.40
CA GLU A 59 -5.53 -3.85 -34.92
C GLU A 59 -4.75 -3.15 -33.77
N PRO A 60 -5.37 -2.34 -32.89
CA PRO A 60 -4.71 -1.78 -31.71
C PRO A 60 -4.07 -2.83 -30.79
N ALA A 61 -4.78 -3.94 -30.50
CA ALA A 61 -4.26 -5.00 -29.63
C ALA A 61 -3.01 -5.69 -30.23
N SER A 62 -3.00 -5.87 -31.56
CA SER A 62 -1.86 -6.44 -32.29
C SER A 62 -0.68 -5.47 -32.34
N ALA A 63 -0.93 -4.16 -32.52
CA ALA A 63 0.11 -3.13 -32.47
C ALA A 63 0.80 -3.09 -31.10
N VAL A 64 0.05 -3.13 -29.99
CA VAL A 64 0.62 -3.17 -28.63
C VAL A 64 1.48 -4.41 -28.42
N LYS A 65 1.02 -5.61 -28.83
CA LYS A 65 1.81 -6.85 -28.73
C LYS A 65 3.03 -6.87 -29.63
N ALA A 66 3.00 -6.21 -30.79
CA ALA A 66 4.16 -6.08 -31.67
C ALA A 66 5.25 -5.16 -31.09
N ILE A 67 4.84 -4.15 -30.30
CA ILE A 67 5.75 -3.21 -29.62
C ILE A 67 6.28 -3.81 -28.31
N SER A 68 5.45 -4.52 -27.55
CA SER A 68 5.80 -5.13 -26.26
C SER A 68 5.20 -6.54 -26.13
N PRO A 69 5.90 -7.60 -26.58
CA PRO A 69 5.37 -8.96 -26.59
C PRO A 69 5.10 -9.56 -25.21
N SER A 70 5.75 -9.05 -24.16
CA SER A 70 5.53 -9.46 -22.76
C SER A 70 4.33 -8.78 -22.10
N THR A 71 3.74 -7.76 -22.73
CA THR A 71 2.54 -7.10 -22.22
C THR A 71 1.33 -8.00 -22.46
N GLN A 72 0.70 -8.44 -21.37
CA GLN A 72 -0.59 -9.12 -21.42
C GLN A 72 -1.66 -8.05 -21.80
N VAL A 73 -2.45 -8.31 -22.85
CA VAL A 73 -3.44 -7.39 -23.44
C VAL A 73 -4.77 -8.12 -23.67
N LEU A 74 -5.88 -7.50 -23.27
CA LEU A 74 -7.25 -8.02 -23.33
C LEU A 74 -8.12 -7.01 -24.06
N ALA A 75 -8.77 -7.42 -25.13
CA ALA A 75 -9.79 -6.63 -25.81
C ALA A 75 -11.19 -7.11 -25.39
N LEU A 76 -12.00 -6.22 -24.84
CA LEU A 76 -13.37 -6.50 -24.41
C LEU A 76 -14.41 -5.70 -25.23
N ILE A 77 -15.58 -6.30 -25.41
CA ILE A 77 -16.73 -5.68 -26.06
C ILE A 77 -17.77 -5.39 -24.98
N ALA A 78 -18.24 -4.15 -24.92
CA ALA A 78 -19.30 -3.71 -24.00
C ALA A 78 -20.03 -2.47 -24.57
N ASP A 79 -21.33 -2.36 -24.30
CA ASP A 79 -22.06 -1.09 -24.40
C ASP A 79 -22.03 -0.35 -23.06
N LEU A 80 -21.34 0.79 -23.00
CA LEU A 80 -21.17 1.57 -21.78
C LEU A 80 -22.45 2.29 -21.30
N THR A 81 -23.56 2.17 -22.02
CA THR A 81 -24.90 2.63 -21.57
C THR A 81 -25.73 1.53 -20.90
N SER A 82 -25.19 0.31 -20.79
CA SER A 82 -25.82 -0.85 -20.14
C SER A 82 -25.09 -1.17 -18.84
N ASP A 83 -25.75 -1.03 -17.69
CA ASP A 83 -25.16 -1.33 -16.37
C ASP A 83 -24.66 -2.78 -16.28
N SER A 84 -25.35 -3.74 -16.91
CA SER A 84 -24.93 -5.14 -16.96
C SER A 84 -23.73 -5.40 -17.86
N ASP A 85 -23.59 -4.65 -18.95
CA ASP A 85 -22.40 -4.72 -19.81
C ASP A 85 -21.20 -4.10 -19.08
N VAL A 86 -21.41 -3.02 -18.34
CA VAL A 86 -20.39 -2.38 -17.50
C VAL A 86 -19.96 -3.31 -16.37
N GLU A 87 -20.90 -3.96 -15.66
CA GLU A 87 -20.56 -4.96 -14.63
C GLU A 87 -19.80 -6.16 -15.22
N GLY A 88 -20.25 -6.69 -16.36
CA GLY A 88 -19.59 -7.79 -17.07
C GLY A 88 -18.21 -7.42 -17.61
N LEU A 89 -18.05 -6.18 -18.09
CA LEU A 89 -16.79 -5.58 -18.54
C LEU A 89 -15.80 -5.48 -17.39
N PHE A 90 -16.21 -4.87 -16.26
CA PHE A 90 -15.35 -4.76 -15.09
C PHE A 90 -14.97 -6.12 -14.53
N LYS A 91 -15.90 -7.09 -14.52
CA LYS A 91 -15.60 -8.47 -14.13
C LYS A 91 -14.51 -9.09 -15.02
N HIS A 92 -14.66 -9.07 -16.34
CA HIS A 92 -13.64 -9.61 -17.26
C HIS A 92 -12.32 -8.83 -17.24
N ALA A 93 -12.39 -7.50 -17.07
CA ALA A 93 -11.22 -6.64 -16.93
C ALA A 93 -10.44 -7.04 -15.66
N ILE A 94 -11.09 -7.09 -14.50
CA ILE A 94 -10.52 -7.52 -13.22
C ILE A 94 -9.98 -8.96 -13.30
N ASP A 95 -10.72 -9.87 -13.95
CA ASP A 95 -10.32 -11.28 -14.12
C ASP A 95 -9.06 -11.45 -15.00
N SER A 96 -8.66 -10.41 -15.75
CA SER A 96 -7.53 -10.51 -16.67
C SER A 96 -6.41 -9.50 -16.42
N LEU A 97 -6.67 -8.20 -16.26
CA LEU A 97 -5.71 -7.11 -16.51
C LEU A 97 -6.07 -5.76 -15.82
N VAL A 98 -5.06 -4.97 -15.41
CA VAL A 98 -5.18 -3.79 -14.50
C VAL A 98 -4.96 -2.46 -15.24
N ALA A 99 -5.92 -1.52 -15.19
CA ALA A 99 -5.76 -0.17 -15.74
C ALA A 99 -6.57 0.88 -14.98
N ILE A 100 -6.08 2.12 -14.84
CA ILE A 100 -5.21 2.67 -13.78
C ILE A 100 -5.83 4.08 -13.47
N ASP A 101 -5.47 4.75 -12.38
CA ASP A 101 -6.11 6.00 -11.88
C ASP A 101 -7.46 5.83 -11.17
N VAL A 102 -8.58 5.68 -11.89
CA VAL A 102 -9.87 5.36 -11.24
C VAL A 102 -9.76 4.03 -10.52
N LEU A 103 -9.10 3.06 -11.18
CA LEU A 103 -8.79 1.77 -10.60
C LEU A 103 -7.84 1.85 -9.41
N ASP A 104 -6.98 2.88 -9.29
CA ASP A 104 -6.17 3.05 -8.07
C ASP A 104 -7.03 3.48 -6.88
N TYR A 105 -8.01 4.37 -7.07
CA TYR A 105 -8.97 4.67 -6.00
C TYR A 105 -9.96 3.52 -5.75
N GLU A 106 -10.37 2.78 -6.78
CA GLU A 106 -11.28 1.65 -6.60
C GLU A 106 -10.60 0.41 -5.97
N LEU A 107 -9.38 0.08 -6.36
CA LEU A 107 -8.61 -1.01 -5.75
C LEU A 107 -7.96 -0.59 -4.44
N ASN A 108 -7.16 0.49 -4.41
CA ASN A 108 -6.46 0.84 -3.18
C ASN A 108 -7.43 1.35 -2.11
N VAL A 109 -8.41 2.21 -2.45
CA VAL A 109 -9.30 2.82 -1.43
C VAL A 109 -10.60 2.04 -1.27
N LYS A 110 -11.45 1.92 -2.31
CA LYS A 110 -12.80 1.34 -2.20
C LYS A 110 -12.77 -0.14 -1.82
N ALA A 111 -11.90 -0.96 -2.42
CA ALA A 111 -11.80 -2.38 -2.05
C ALA A 111 -11.26 -2.56 -0.62
N SER A 112 -10.19 -1.85 -0.23
CA SER A 112 -9.66 -1.88 1.14
C SER A 112 -10.69 -1.40 2.18
N TYR A 113 -11.41 -0.31 1.89
CA TYR A 113 -12.51 0.17 2.71
C TYR A 113 -13.61 -0.89 2.84
N THR A 114 -13.98 -1.54 1.74
CA THR A 114 -15.04 -2.58 1.72
C THR A 114 -14.63 -3.79 2.56
N VAL A 115 -13.40 -4.29 2.41
CA VAL A 115 -12.88 -5.40 3.23
C VAL A 115 -12.83 -5.01 4.71
N ALA A 116 -12.32 -3.82 5.04
CA ALA A 116 -12.31 -3.31 6.41
C ALA A 116 -13.74 -3.18 6.98
N HIS A 117 -14.69 -2.62 6.23
CA HIS A 117 -16.08 -2.45 6.64
C HIS A 117 -16.77 -3.76 7.00
N TYR A 118 -16.58 -4.81 6.19
CA TYR A 118 -17.14 -6.13 6.51
C TYR A 118 -16.40 -6.81 7.66
N TYR A 119 -15.08 -6.70 7.76
CA TYR A 119 -14.31 -7.24 8.90
C TYR A 119 -14.68 -6.59 10.24
N LEU A 120 -14.89 -5.27 10.25
CA LEU A 120 -15.35 -4.51 11.42
C LEU A 120 -16.75 -4.93 11.89
N LYS A 121 -17.58 -5.47 10.98
CA LYS A 121 -18.91 -6.01 11.30
C LYS A 121 -18.88 -7.47 11.75
N SER A 122 -17.94 -8.28 11.23
CA SER A 122 -17.88 -9.72 11.50
C SER A 122 -16.99 -10.10 12.68
N SER A 123 -16.10 -9.22 13.15
CA SER A 123 -15.17 -9.48 14.25
C SER A 123 -15.47 -8.61 15.49
N PRO A 124 -15.32 -9.13 16.73
CA PRO A 124 -15.43 -8.32 17.95
C PRO A 124 -14.22 -7.38 18.18
N GLY A 125 -13.14 -7.54 17.41
CA GLY A 125 -11.90 -6.75 17.48
C GLY A 125 -10.79 -7.39 16.65
N GLY A 126 -9.61 -6.78 16.54
CA GLY A 126 -8.49 -7.37 15.78
C GLY A 126 -7.45 -6.37 15.30
N SER A 127 -6.69 -6.76 14.26
CA SER A 127 -5.76 -5.87 13.56
C SER A 127 -6.13 -5.76 12.08
N ILE A 128 -5.95 -4.58 11.48
CA ILE A 128 -6.07 -4.31 10.05
C ILE A 128 -4.75 -3.69 9.59
N ILE A 129 -4.16 -4.18 8.51
CA ILE A 129 -2.90 -3.67 7.96
C ILE A 129 -3.13 -3.35 6.48
N PHE A 130 -3.07 -2.06 6.12
CA PHE A 130 -3.12 -1.62 4.72
C PHE A 130 -1.70 -1.52 4.16
N LEU A 131 -1.49 -1.93 2.90
CA LEU A 131 -0.23 -1.68 2.21
C LEU A 131 -0.21 -0.26 1.60
N GLY A 132 0.56 0.61 2.24
CA GLY A 132 0.90 1.95 1.78
C GLY A 132 2.22 1.99 1.02
N THR A 133 2.81 3.18 0.92
CA THR A 133 4.08 3.41 0.23
C THR A 133 4.74 4.70 0.71
N LEU A 134 6.08 4.74 0.77
CA LEU A 134 6.83 5.99 0.95
C LEU A 134 6.63 6.97 -0.21
N GLY A 135 6.04 6.53 -1.34
CA GLY A 135 5.63 7.42 -2.44
C GLY A 135 4.40 8.29 -2.15
N ALA A 136 3.61 8.00 -1.11
CA ALA A 136 2.33 8.67 -0.83
C ALA A 136 2.43 10.21 -0.63
N PRO A 137 3.44 10.77 0.07
CA PRO A 137 3.60 12.22 0.20
C PRO A 137 4.25 12.90 -1.02
N PHE A 138 4.73 12.17 -2.02
CA PHE A 138 5.42 12.78 -3.17
C PHE A 138 4.45 13.23 -4.26
N THR A 139 4.71 14.42 -4.79
CA THR A 139 3.99 15.01 -5.92
C THR A 139 4.91 15.07 -7.13
N PHE A 140 4.91 14.00 -7.92
CA PHE A 140 5.60 13.94 -9.21
C PHE A 140 4.60 13.68 -10.36
N PRO A 141 4.84 14.20 -11.57
CA PRO A 141 4.03 13.86 -12.75
C PRO A 141 3.95 12.34 -12.94
N GLY A 142 2.75 11.82 -13.17
CA GLY A 142 2.50 10.37 -13.36
C GLY A 142 2.29 9.54 -12.09
N LEU A 143 2.34 10.13 -10.88
CA LEU A 143 2.05 9.42 -9.62
C LEU A 143 0.77 9.91 -8.90
N SER A 144 0.02 10.85 -9.48
CA SER A 144 -1.10 11.54 -8.81
C SER A 144 -2.17 10.61 -8.21
N SER A 145 -2.55 9.57 -8.95
CA SER A 145 -3.54 8.57 -8.53
C SER A 145 -3.00 7.56 -7.53
N TYR A 146 -1.83 7.00 -7.81
CA TYR A 146 -1.16 6.03 -6.95
C TYR A 146 -0.81 6.65 -5.59
N SER A 147 -0.09 7.78 -5.56
CA SER A 147 0.25 8.48 -4.33
C SER A 147 -1.00 8.98 -3.60
N GLY A 148 -1.97 9.58 -4.30
CA GLY A 148 -3.22 10.06 -3.71
C GLY A 148 -4.08 8.95 -3.09
N SER A 149 -4.21 7.80 -3.75
CA SER A 149 -4.98 6.66 -3.24
C SER A 149 -4.30 5.97 -2.04
N LYS A 150 -2.96 5.90 -2.02
CA LYS A 150 -2.20 5.42 -0.85
C LYS A 150 -2.22 6.41 0.31
N LEU A 151 -2.23 7.71 0.04
CA LEU A 151 -2.43 8.75 1.07
C LEU A 151 -3.83 8.69 1.69
N ALA A 152 -4.85 8.40 0.88
CA ALA A 152 -6.22 8.18 1.37
C ALA A 152 -6.32 6.95 2.28
N LEU A 153 -5.55 5.88 2.03
CA LEU A 153 -5.44 4.74 2.94
C LEU A 153 -4.81 5.10 4.30
N MET A 154 -3.74 5.92 4.30
CA MET A 154 -3.16 6.43 5.54
C MET A 154 -4.20 7.21 6.35
N LYS A 155 -4.99 8.06 5.69
CA LYS A 155 -6.04 8.84 6.39
C LYS A 155 -7.20 7.97 6.87
N LEU A 156 -7.59 6.95 6.10
CA LEU A 156 -8.58 5.96 6.52
C LEU A 156 -8.10 5.19 7.77
N ALA A 157 -6.81 4.83 7.83
CA ALA A 157 -6.22 4.18 8.99
C ALA A 157 -6.35 5.04 10.26
N GLU A 158 -6.09 6.34 10.18
CA GLU A 158 -6.27 7.27 11.32
C GLU A 158 -7.73 7.33 11.81
N PHE A 159 -8.70 7.41 10.90
CA PHE A 159 -10.12 7.47 11.28
C PHE A 159 -10.63 6.16 11.86
N LEU A 160 -10.31 5.02 11.23
CA LEU A 160 -10.68 3.71 11.78
C LEU A 160 -10.03 3.48 13.14
N ASP A 161 -8.80 3.96 13.34
CA ASP A 161 -8.10 3.89 14.61
C ASP A 161 -8.78 4.70 15.72
N ALA A 162 -9.20 5.92 15.42
CA ALA A 162 -9.91 6.80 16.35
C ALA A 162 -11.34 6.32 16.67
N GLU A 163 -12.06 5.78 15.68
CA GLU A 163 -13.46 5.40 15.81
C GLU A 163 -13.70 3.96 16.28
N LYS A 164 -12.74 3.05 16.06
CA LYS A 164 -12.91 1.61 16.31
C LYS A 164 -11.85 1.12 17.33
N PRO A 165 -11.92 1.54 18.61
CA PRO A 165 -10.86 1.30 19.59
C PRO A 165 -10.52 -0.17 19.85
N LYS A 166 -11.47 -1.10 19.60
CA LYS A 166 -11.29 -2.56 19.66
C LYS A 166 -10.42 -3.14 18.53
N PHE A 167 -10.12 -2.34 17.52
CA PHE A 167 -9.26 -2.69 16.40
C PHE A 167 -7.97 -1.86 16.47
N ARG A 168 -6.86 -2.45 16.01
CA ARG A 168 -5.60 -1.73 15.74
C ARG A 168 -5.45 -1.65 14.22
N VAL A 169 -5.35 -0.45 13.66
CA VAL A 169 -5.23 -0.26 12.22
C VAL A 169 -3.85 0.30 11.90
N PHE A 170 -3.20 -0.15 10.84
CA PHE A 170 -1.85 0.28 10.47
C PHE A 170 -1.74 0.47 8.97
N THR A 171 -0.82 1.33 8.52
CA THR A 171 -0.39 1.39 7.13
C THR A 171 1.09 1.02 7.04
N VAL A 172 1.44 0.05 6.21
CA VAL A 172 2.82 -0.45 6.06
C VAL A 172 3.39 -0.12 4.69
N HIS A 173 4.59 0.46 4.65
CA HIS A 173 5.41 0.48 3.44
C HIS A 173 6.30 -0.77 3.37
N PRO A 174 6.21 -1.58 2.31
CA PRO A 174 6.94 -2.85 2.17
C PRO A 174 8.42 -2.70 1.77
N GLY A 175 8.95 -1.47 1.69
CA GLY A 175 10.27 -1.19 1.12
C GLY A 175 10.24 -1.15 -0.42
N ILE A 176 11.43 -1.15 -1.03
CA ILE A 176 11.62 -1.34 -2.47
C ILE A 176 11.93 -2.82 -2.70
N VAL A 177 10.88 -3.60 -2.94
CA VAL A 177 10.98 -5.03 -3.21
C VAL A 177 11.12 -5.25 -4.72
N GLY A 178 12.11 -6.05 -5.12
CA GLY A 178 12.30 -6.43 -6.53
C GLY A 178 11.20 -7.39 -7.02
N VAL A 179 11.05 -7.51 -8.34
CA VAL A 179 10.20 -8.56 -8.93
C VAL A 179 10.72 -9.93 -8.47
N THR A 180 9.83 -10.79 -7.98
CA THR A 180 10.20 -12.13 -7.50
C THR A 180 10.53 -13.09 -8.65
N GLU A 181 11.15 -14.22 -8.35
CA GLU A 181 11.35 -15.32 -9.31
C GLU A 181 10.04 -15.84 -9.92
N THR A 182 8.91 -15.65 -9.23
CA THR A 182 7.55 -15.97 -9.69
C THR A 182 6.89 -14.84 -10.49
N ASN A 183 7.66 -13.82 -10.87
CA ASN A 183 7.22 -12.61 -11.59
C ASN A 183 6.13 -11.79 -10.83
N CYS A 184 6.15 -11.84 -9.49
CA CYS A 184 5.24 -11.09 -8.64
C CYS A 184 5.88 -9.77 -8.17
N GLY A 185 5.06 -8.73 -8.02
CA GLY A 185 5.50 -7.38 -7.68
C GLY A 185 5.87 -6.55 -8.91
N ALA A 186 6.11 -5.25 -8.69
CA ALA A 186 6.54 -4.32 -9.71
C ALA A 186 7.46 -3.28 -9.07
N VAL A 187 8.60 -3.03 -9.71
CA VAL A 187 9.50 -1.93 -9.38
C VAL A 187 9.73 -1.13 -10.66
N VAL A 188 9.64 0.19 -10.57
CA VAL A 188 9.96 1.08 -11.71
C VAL A 188 11.44 0.91 -12.04
N ASP A 189 11.82 0.82 -13.31
CA ASP A 189 13.20 0.49 -13.73
C ASP A 189 14.28 1.37 -13.06
N ALA A 190 13.99 2.66 -12.86
CA ALA A 190 14.86 3.60 -12.17
C ALA A 190 15.14 3.24 -10.69
N LEU A 191 14.22 2.50 -10.04
CA LEU A 191 14.34 2.02 -8.66
C LEU A 191 14.91 0.60 -8.55
N THR A 192 14.96 -0.18 -9.64
CA THR A 192 15.50 -1.55 -9.66
C THR A 192 16.91 -1.68 -9.03
N PRO A 193 17.88 -0.76 -9.25
CA PRO A 193 19.18 -0.83 -8.59
C PRO A 193 19.13 -0.75 -7.06
N PHE A 194 18.07 -0.16 -6.50
CA PHE A 194 17.83 0.06 -5.07
C PHE A 194 16.81 -0.94 -4.48
N ALA A 195 16.32 -1.88 -5.28
CA ALA A 195 15.43 -2.94 -4.82
C ALA A 195 16.21 -3.95 -3.97
N LYS A 196 16.34 -3.64 -2.66
CA LYS A 196 17.09 -4.42 -1.67
C LYS A 196 16.21 -5.04 -0.60
N ASP A 197 14.93 -4.68 -0.56
CA ASP A 197 13.99 -5.21 0.43
C ASP A 197 13.37 -6.53 -0.03
N LYS A 198 13.00 -7.35 0.94
CA LYS A 198 12.46 -8.69 0.73
C LYS A 198 11.03 -8.75 1.24
N GLY A 199 10.11 -9.31 0.46
CA GLY A 199 8.70 -9.45 0.83
C GLY A 199 8.48 -10.12 2.19
N ILE A 200 9.38 -11.01 2.62
CA ILE A 200 9.35 -11.65 3.94
C ILE A 200 9.40 -10.65 5.10
N GLN A 201 10.08 -9.49 4.96
CA GLN A 201 10.08 -8.44 5.99
C GLN A 201 8.68 -7.87 6.23
N THR A 202 7.87 -7.73 5.17
CA THR A 202 6.47 -7.28 5.29
C THR A 202 5.62 -8.33 5.99
N GLY A 203 5.86 -9.62 5.74
CA GLY A 203 5.21 -10.72 6.45
C GLY A 203 5.56 -10.73 7.95
N GLY A 204 6.86 -10.62 8.27
CA GLY A 204 7.35 -10.54 9.66
C GLY A 204 6.78 -9.34 10.42
N LEU A 205 6.87 -8.14 9.84
CA LEU A 205 6.30 -6.93 10.43
C LEU A 205 4.77 -7.06 10.60
N SER A 206 4.07 -7.73 9.69
CA SER A 206 2.63 -7.98 9.83
C SER A 206 2.30 -8.87 11.03
N LEU A 207 3.15 -9.87 11.33
CA LEU A 207 3.02 -10.68 12.54
C LEU A 207 3.30 -9.87 13.81
N TYR A 208 4.27 -8.96 13.78
CA TYR A 208 4.55 -8.02 14.88
C TYR A 208 3.35 -7.07 15.13
N LEU A 209 2.83 -6.41 14.11
CA LEU A 209 1.68 -5.49 14.19
C LEU A 209 0.36 -6.20 14.57
N ALA A 210 0.25 -7.52 14.34
CA ALA A 210 -0.86 -8.31 14.84
C ALA A 210 -0.87 -8.44 16.38
N GLN A 211 0.27 -8.27 17.06
CA GLN A 211 0.35 -8.40 18.52
C GLN A 211 -0.21 -7.19 19.27
N LYS A 212 -0.46 -7.35 20.57
CA LYS A 212 -0.92 -6.25 21.43
C LYS A 212 0.17 -5.21 21.69
N ARG A 213 1.46 -5.60 21.74
CA ARG A 213 2.59 -4.70 22.05
C ARG A 213 2.76 -3.59 21.03
N ALA A 214 2.55 -3.88 19.75
CA ALA A 214 2.53 -2.90 18.66
C ALA A 214 1.40 -1.85 18.73
N GLY A 215 0.59 -1.84 19.81
CA GLY A 215 -0.52 -0.91 19.99
C GLY A 215 -0.14 0.57 20.03
N TYR A 216 1.12 0.92 20.25
CA TYR A 216 1.61 2.31 20.20
C TYR A 216 1.72 2.86 18.76
N LEU A 217 1.87 1.98 17.75
CA LEU A 217 1.95 2.33 16.33
C LEU A 217 0.57 2.54 15.68
N ARG A 218 -0.53 2.44 16.45
CA ARG A 218 -1.90 2.36 15.95
C ARG A 218 -2.33 3.62 15.19
N GLY A 219 -3.04 3.39 14.08
CA GLY A 219 -3.42 4.36 13.06
C GLY A 219 -2.23 5.08 12.41
N GLY A 220 -1.01 4.55 12.49
CA GLY A 220 0.20 5.17 11.96
C GLY A 220 0.67 4.53 10.65
N PHE A 221 1.66 5.16 10.03
CA PHE A 221 2.46 4.63 8.94
C PHE A 221 3.78 4.03 9.46
N ILE A 222 4.15 2.84 9.00
CA ILE A 222 5.36 2.11 9.42
C ILE A 222 6.10 1.58 8.19
N SER A 223 7.44 1.66 8.18
CA SER A 223 8.27 1.04 7.14
C SER A 223 8.93 -0.24 7.65
N VAL A 224 9.03 -1.28 6.81
CA VAL A 224 9.83 -2.49 7.08
C VAL A 224 11.34 -2.25 7.22
N ASN A 225 11.79 -1.03 6.91
CA ASN A 225 13.19 -0.63 7.08
C ASN A 225 13.50 -0.08 8.46
N TRP A 226 12.50 0.25 9.26
CA TRP A 226 12.71 0.79 10.61
C TRP A 226 12.93 -0.33 11.64
N ASP A 227 13.56 0.01 12.74
CA ASP A 227 13.87 -0.90 13.85
C ASP A 227 12.73 -0.89 14.89
N ASP A 228 11.96 -1.98 14.95
CA ASP A 228 10.83 -2.14 15.87
C ASP A 228 11.27 -2.17 17.35
N GLU A 229 12.50 -2.58 17.66
CA GLU A 229 13.04 -2.56 19.03
C GLU A 229 13.42 -1.12 19.44
N GLU A 230 13.99 -0.36 18.50
CA GLU A 230 14.26 1.08 18.67
C GLU A 230 12.95 1.87 18.80
N MET A 231 11.91 1.53 18.02
CA MET A 231 10.59 2.16 18.12
C MET A 231 9.87 1.81 19.43
N GLU A 232 9.96 0.59 19.94
CA GLU A 232 9.39 0.22 21.26
C GLU A 232 10.03 1.03 22.39
N ALA A 233 11.35 1.27 22.33
CA ALA A 233 12.06 2.10 23.31
C ALA A 233 11.61 3.58 23.31
N HIS A 234 11.06 4.09 22.19
CA HIS A 234 10.61 5.47 22.03
C HIS A 234 9.08 5.59 21.89
N GLN A 235 8.31 4.58 22.33
CA GLN A 235 6.87 4.50 22.11
C GLN A 235 6.07 5.72 22.61
N GLU A 236 6.47 6.35 23.72
CA GLU A 236 5.78 7.54 24.25
C GLU A 236 6.00 8.75 23.33
N GLU A 237 7.24 8.99 22.91
CA GLU A 237 7.58 10.08 21.99
C GLU A 237 6.85 9.96 20.66
N ILE A 238 6.82 8.74 20.09
CA ILE A 238 6.09 8.40 18.87
C ILE A 238 4.60 8.77 18.97
N LYS A 239 3.97 8.47 20.11
CA LYS A 239 2.55 8.76 20.38
C LYS A 239 2.31 10.26 20.61
N GLU A 240 3.07 10.89 21.50
CA GLU A 240 2.86 12.28 21.93
C GLU A 240 3.13 13.27 20.80
N GLN A 241 4.25 13.10 20.09
CA GLN A 241 4.62 13.95 18.96
C GLN A 241 3.93 13.54 17.64
N LYS A 242 3.17 12.43 17.66
CA LYS A 242 2.42 11.89 16.50
C LYS A 242 3.30 11.60 15.28
N LEU A 243 4.53 11.11 15.51
CA LEU A 243 5.58 10.97 14.48
C LEU A 243 5.19 10.11 13.27
N LEU A 244 4.17 9.26 13.41
CA LEU A 244 3.68 8.34 12.38
C LEU A 244 2.35 8.74 11.75
N LYS A 245 1.85 9.93 12.05
CA LYS A 245 0.56 10.47 11.54
C LYS A 245 0.77 11.42 10.37
N LEU A 246 -0.28 11.68 9.61
CA LEU A 246 -0.25 12.63 8.50
C LEU A 246 -0.09 14.07 9.01
N GLY A 247 0.93 14.75 8.51
CA GLY A 247 1.03 16.21 8.59
C GLY A 247 -0.04 16.90 7.74
N PHE A 248 -0.34 18.16 8.06
CA PHE A 248 -1.19 19.02 7.25
C PHE A 248 -0.32 19.98 6.41
N LEU A 249 -0.69 21.26 6.31
CA LEU A 249 0.13 22.28 5.64
C LEU A 249 1.43 22.52 6.42
N GLY A 250 2.52 22.77 5.71
CA GLY A 250 3.79 23.23 6.31
C GLY A 250 3.73 24.65 6.92
N ALA A 251 2.62 25.37 6.69
CA ALA A 251 2.38 26.66 7.29
C ALA A 251 2.01 26.52 8.78
N LYS A 252 2.72 27.24 9.65
CA LYS A 252 2.23 27.57 11.00
C LYS A 252 0.93 28.36 10.87
N LEU A 253 -0.20 27.78 11.30
CA LEU A 253 -1.52 28.40 11.29
C LEU A 253 -1.80 29.02 12.67
N GLY A 254 -2.40 30.21 12.70
CA GLY A 254 -2.74 30.94 13.92
C GLY A 254 -3.59 32.18 13.61
N SER A 255 -4.08 32.86 14.66
CA SER A 255 -4.87 34.10 14.54
C SER A 255 -4.14 35.20 13.76
N ASP A 256 -2.83 35.25 13.92
CA ASP A 256 -1.97 36.31 13.39
C ASP A 256 -1.46 35.98 11.97
N GLY A 257 -1.95 34.86 11.39
CA GLY A 257 -1.49 34.32 10.12
C GLY A 257 -0.18 33.55 10.22
N HIS A 258 0.35 33.17 9.06
CA HIS A 258 1.67 32.54 8.97
C HIS A 258 2.77 33.61 9.07
N PRO A 259 3.79 33.45 9.94
CA PRO A 259 4.91 34.39 10.00
C PRO A 259 5.79 34.26 8.76
N TRP A 260 5.67 35.22 7.84
CA TRP A 260 6.55 35.35 6.69
C TRP A 260 7.93 35.88 7.10
N SER A 261 8.99 35.39 6.44
CA SER A 261 10.31 36.04 6.50
C SER A 261 10.25 37.37 5.75
N SER A 262 10.51 38.47 6.46
CA SER A 262 10.67 39.83 5.92
C SER A 262 11.95 40.00 5.11
#